data_AF-A0A1U9P8Y6-F1
#
_entry.id   AF-A0A1U9P8Y6-F1
#
_cell.length_a   1.000
_cell.length_b   1.000
_cell.length_c   1.000
_cell.angle_alpha   90.00
_cell.angle_beta   90.00
_cell.angle_gamma   90.00
#
_symmetry.space_group_name_H-M   'P 1'
#
loop_
_entity.id
_entity.type
_entity.pdbx_description
1 polymer ?
#
loop_
_entity_poly.entity_id
_entity_poly.type
_entity_poly.pdbx_seq_one_letter_code
_entity_poly.pdbx_strand_id
1 'polypeptide(L)'
;MCAAASRLFLALMKHDDGARSLLLALPEVFPWVRHLDDEERRAFTVELLEALSDAAELGAREAVHRALVPWRATARINADSAQLKEALRPLDGDDLGPVEVGG
;
A
#
# COMPACT_ATOMS: atom_id res chain seq x y z
N MET A 1 7.29 -24.97 3.11
CA MET A 1 7.17 -25.01 1.63
C MET A 1 8.54 -25.28 1.04
N CYS A 2 8.67 -26.26 0.15
CA CYS A 2 9.91 -26.46 -0.62
C CYS A 2 10.11 -25.27 -1.58
N ALA A 3 11.34 -24.76 -1.74
CA ALA A 3 11.64 -23.57 -2.54
C ALA A 3 11.11 -23.61 -3.98
N ALA A 4 10.98 -24.81 -4.57
CA ALA A 4 10.38 -25.01 -5.89
C ALA A 4 8.88 -24.63 -5.95
N ALA A 5 8.11 -24.90 -4.90
CA ALA A 5 6.69 -24.56 -4.84
C ALA A 5 6.50 -23.04 -4.74
N SER A 6 7.33 -22.35 -3.95
CA SER A 6 7.31 -20.88 -3.85
C SER A 6 7.65 -20.21 -5.18
N ARG A 7 8.63 -20.76 -5.93
CA ARG A 7 8.99 -20.26 -7.26
C ARG A 7 7.89 -20.47 -8.29
N LEU A 8 7.26 -21.65 -8.30
CA LEU A 8 6.13 -21.92 -9.19
C LEU A 8 4.96 -20.97 -8.90
N PHE A 9 4.65 -20.76 -7.62
CA PHE A 9 3.64 -19.79 -7.20
C PHE A 9 3.98 -18.37 -7.67
N LEU A 10 5.21 -17.91 -7.47
CA LEU A 10 5.67 -16.59 -7.93
C LEU A 10 5.64 -16.45 -9.46
N ALA A 11 6.03 -17.50 -10.20
CA ALA A 11 5.97 -17.49 -11.66
C ALA A 11 4.54 -17.36 -12.17
N LEU A 12 3.57 -18.02 -11.52
CA LEU A 12 2.15 -17.88 -11.82
C LEU A 12 1.62 -16.49 -11.46
N MET A 13 2.10 -15.90 -10.36
CA MET A 13 1.72 -14.54 -9.94
C MET A 13 2.28 -13.43 -10.84
N LYS A 14 3.38 -13.68 -11.56
CA LYS A 14 3.91 -12.74 -12.57
C LYS A 14 3.08 -12.68 -13.86
N HIS A 15 2.11 -13.58 -14.04
CA HIS A 15 1.16 -13.50 -15.16
C HIS A 15 0.06 -12.46 -14.87
N ASP A 16 -0.48 -11.80 -15.91
CA ASP A 16 -1.41 -10.66 -15.76
C ASP A 16 -2.62 -10.93 -14.84
N ASP A 17 -3.20 -12.13 -14.91
CA ASP A 17 -4.34 -12.52 -14.06
C ASP A 17 -3.94 -12.75 -12.60
N GLY A 18 -2.72 -13.28 -12.38
CA GLY A 18 -2.15 -13.48 -11.05
C GLY A 18 -1.79 -12.16 -10.38
N ALA A 19 -1.14 -11.25 -11.11
CA ALA A 19 -0.80 -9.92 -10.63
C ALA A 19 -2.05 -9.10 -10.28
N ARG A 20 -3.11 -9.22 -11.09
CA ARG A 20 -4.40 -8.58 -10.81
C ARG A 20 -5.07 -9.15 -9.55
N SER A 21 -5.05 -10.46 -9.37
CA SER A 21 -5.59 -11.11 -8.17
C SER A 21 -4.83 -10.69 -6.92
N LEU A 22 -3.51 -10.57 -7.01
CA LEU A 22 -2.68 -10.08 -5.91
C LEU A 22 -2.98 -8.62 -5.57
N LEU A 23 -3.11 -7.75 -6.57
CA LEU A 23 -3.51 -6.35 -6.38
C LEU A 23 -4.83 -6.21 -5.60
N LEU A 24 -5.79 -7.09 -5.85
CA LEU A 24 -7.08 -7.12 -5.14
C LEU A 24 -6.95 -7.62 -3.70
N ALA A 25 -6.03 -8.55 -3.44
CA ALA A 25 -5.80 -9.12 -2.10
C ALA A 25 -4.87 -8.26 -1.22
N LEU A 26 -4.04 -7.40 -1.82
CA LEU A 26 -3.08 -6.57 -1.09
C LEU A 26 -3.70 -5.72 0.03
N PRO A 27 -4.87 -5.06 -0.14
CA PRO A 27 -5.50 -4.31 0.93
C PRO A 27 -5.95 -5.16 2.13
N GLU A 28 -6.27 -6.44 1.92
CA GLU A 28 -6.65 -7.35 3.01
C GLU A 28 -5.44 -7.71 3.89
N VAL A 29 -4.27 -7.90 3.27
CA VAL A 29 -3.02 -8.23 3.98
C VAL A 29 -2.33 -6.98 4.52
N PHE A 30 -2.39 -5.88 3.77
CA PHE A 30 -1.72 -4.63 4.06
C PHE A 30 -2.71 -3.46 3.96
N PRO A 31 -3.49 -3.19 5.03
CA PRO A 31 -4.55 -2.18 4.99
C PRO A 31 -4.08 -0.76 4.62
N TRP A 32 -2.80 -0.44 4.88
CA TRP A 32 -2.21 0.84 4.53
C TRP A 32 -2.09 1.07 3.01
N VAL A 33 -2.13 0.01 2.20
CA VAL A 33 -2.07 0.08 0.72
C VAL A 33 -3.25 0.85 0.14
N ARG A 34 -4.38 0.96 0.86
CA ARG A 34 -5.53 1.79 0.43
C ARG A 34 -5.21 3.29 0.30
N HIS A 35 -4.11 3.74 0.89
CA HIS A 35 -3.64 5.13 0.81
C HIS A 35 -2.68 5.36 -0.37
N LEU A 36 -2.30 4.31 -1.10
CA LEU A 36 -1.52 4.42 -2.32
C LEU A 36 -2.45 4.64 -3.53
N ASP A 37 -1.99 5.44 -4.49
CA ASP A 37 -2.67 5.58 -5.77
C ASP A 37 -2.53 4.32 -6.64
N ASP A 38 -3.12 4.31 -7.84
CA ASP A 38 -3.10 3.14 -8.73
C ASP A 38 -1.69 2.84 -9.29
N GLU A 39 -0.87 3.86 -9.51
CA GLU A 39 0.50 3.70 -10.01
C GLU A 39 1.42 3.17 -8.90
N GLU A 40 1.36 3.77 -7.73
CA GLU A 40 2.06 3.36 -6.52
C GLU A 40 1.71 1.92 -6.11
N ARG A 41 0.43 1.53 -6.19
CA ARG A 41 0.01 0.14 -5.91
C ARG A 41 0.63 -0.85 -6.88
N ARG A 42 0.69 -0.50 -8.16
CA ARG A 42 1.33 -1.35 -9.19
C ARG A 42 2.83 -1.46 -8.93
N ALA A 43 3.51 -0.35 -8.66
CA ALA A 43 4.93 -0.32 -8.34
C ALA A 43 5.25 -1.16 -7.09
N PHE A 44 4.49 -0.99 -6.01
CA PHE A 44 4.63 -1.79 -4.79
C PHE A 44 4.45 -3.29 -5.06
N THR A 45 3.47 -3.67 -5.89
CA THR A 45 3.20 -5.07 -6.23
C THR A 45 4.39 -5.71 -6.94
N VAL A 46 5.00 -4.99 -7.89
CA VAL A 46 6.19 -5.47 -8.61
C VAL A 46 7.37 -5.65 -7.65
N GLU A 47 7.67 -4.64 -6.83
CA GLU A 47 8.79 -4.68 -5.88
C GLU A 47 8.60 -5.79 -4.83
N LEU A 48 7.37 -5.99 -4.35
CA LEU A 48 7.05 -7.08 -3.42
C LEU A 48 7.25 -8.46 -4.06
N LEU A 49 6.83 -8.64 -5.32
CA LEU A 49 7.03 -9.90 -6.04
C LEU A 49 8.50 -10.20 -6.29
N GLU A 50 9.29 -9.18 -6.64
CA GLU A 50 10.75 -9.31 -6.79
C GLU A 50 11.40 -9.69 -5.46
N ALA A 51 11.08 -8.99 -4.37
CA ALA A 51 11.62 -9.28 -3.05
C ALA A 51 11.24 -10.68 -2.53
N LEU A 52 10.02 -11.16 -2.83
CA LEU A 52 9.60 -12.51 -2.51
C LEU A 52 10.34 -13.57 -3.34
N SER A 53 10.66 -13.25 -4.60
CA SER A 53 11.49 -14.10 -5.47
C SER A 53 12.91 -14.23 -4.93
N ASP A 54 13.53 -13.10 -4.59
CA ASP A 54 14.88 -13.08 -4.00
C ASP A 54 14.91 -13.82 -2.65
N ALA A 55 13.90 -13.65 -1.82
CA ALA A 55 13.77 -14.37 -0.56
C ALA A 55 13.62 -15.89 -0.77
N ALA A 56 12.90 -16.30 -1.82
CA ALA A 56 12.73 -17.72 -2.17
C ALA A 56 14.01 -18.32 -2.77
N GLU A 57 14.83 -17.54 -3.47
CA GLU A 57 16.07 -18.00 -4.08
C GLU A 57 17.28 -17.97 -3.16
N LEU A 58 17.44 -16.90 -2.39
CA LEU A 58 18.62 -16.59 -1.61
C LEU A 58 18.39 -16.71 -0.09
N GLY A 59 17.16 -17.01 0.34
CA GLY A 59 16.78 -17.01 1.76
C GLY A 59 16.72 -15.61 2.38
N ALA A 60 16.80 -14.55 1.57
CA ALA A 60 16.93 -13.16 1.97
C ALA A 60 15.57 -12.57 2.40
N ARG A 61 15.07 -12.96 3.57
CA ARG A 61 13.83 -12.39 4.17
C ARG A 61 13.91 -10.88 4.36
N GLU A 62 15.13 -10.35 4.48
CA GLU A 62 15.44 -8.93 4.58
C GLU A 62 15.03 -8.16 3.32
N ALA A 63 15.02 -8.81 2.13
CA ALA A 63 14.59 -8.18 0.89
C ALA A 63 13.11 -7.73 0.97
N VAL A 64 12.24 -8.58 1.50
CA VAL A 64 10.82 -8.26 1.71
C VAL A 64 10.66 -7.11 2.70
N HIS A 65 11.44 -7.11 3.77
CA HIS A 65 11.38 -6.01 4.74
C HIS A 65 11.84 -4.68 4.13
N ARG A 66 12.89 -4.69 3.31
CA ARG A 66 13.38 -3.51 2.59
C ARG A 66 12.36 -2.95 1.61
N ALA A 67 11.55 -3.79 0.98
CA ALA A 67 10.44 -3.33 0.15
C ALA A 67 9.29 -2.74 1.01
N LEU A 68 8.89 -3.40 2.10
CA LEU A 68 7.74 -2.95 2.88
C LEU A 68 7.92 -1.60 3.60
N VAL A 69 9.13 -1.29 4.07
CA VAL A 69 9.37 -0.09 4.90
C VAL A 69 9.17 1.22 4.13
N PRO A 70 9.77 1.43 2.94
CA PRO A 70 9.55 2.62 2.13
C PRO A 70 8.08 2.82 1.77
N TRP A 71 7.41 1.77 1.29
CA TRP A 71 6.01 1.86 0.86
C TRP A 71 5.05 2.18 2.00
N ARG A 72 5.31 1.68 3.22
CA ARG A 72 4.54 2.07 4.39
C ARG A 72 4.74 3.55 4.75
N ALA A 73 5.92 4.10 4.51
CA ALA A 73 6.17 5.54 4.71
C ALA A 73 5.40 6.38 3.67
N THR A 74 5.44 5.98 2.39
CA THR A 74 4.65 6.62 1.31
C THR A 74 3.16 6.62 1.63
N ALA A 75 2.61 5.47 2.02
CA ALA A 75 1.20 5.36 2.38
C ALA A 75 0.80 6.28 3.55
N ARG A 76 1.71 6.49 4.52
CA ARG A 76 1.46 7.43 5.63
C ARG A 76 1.44 8.88 5.16
N ILE A 77 2.38 9.28 4.31
CA ILE A 77 2.41 10.63 3.71
C ILE A 77 1.13 10.90 2.91
N ASN A 78 0.66 9.90 2.15
CA ASN A 78 -0.56 10.03 1.36
C ASN A 78 -1.81 10.10 2.24
N ALA A 79 -1.86 9.32 3.33
CA ALA A 79 -2.93 9.40 4.32
C ALA A 79 -3.01 10.80 4.97
N ASP A 80 -1.88 11.35 5.39
CA ASP A 80 -1.81 12.69 5.99
C ASP A 80 -2.23 13.77 4.98
N SER A 81 -1.79 13.63 3.72
CA SER A 81 -2.19 14.53 2.63
C SER A 81 -3.68 14.47 2.31
N ALA A 82 -4.30 13.28 2.39
CA ALA A 82 -5.74 13.10 2.23
C ALA A 82 -6.52 13.74 3.37
N GLN A 83 -6.05 13.58 4.61
CA GLN A 83 -6.63 14.25 5.79
C GLN A 83 -6.53 15.77 5.68
N LEU A 84 -5.40 16.29 5.22
CA LEU A 84 -5.23 17.73 4.99
C LEU A 84 -6.22 18.24 3.93
N LYS A 85 -6.37 17.53 2.81
CA LYS A 85 -7.34 17.91 1.76
C LYS A 85 -8.77 17.92 2.28
N GLU A 86 -9.15 16.95 3.10
CA GLU A 86 -10.47 16.90 3.72
C GLU A 86 -10.69 18.05 4.70
N ALA A 87 -9.70 18.34 5.55
CA ALA A 87 -9.78 19.46 6.50
C ALA A 87 -9.87 20.84 5.80
N LEU A 88 -9.33 20.95 4.58
CA LEU A 88 -9.39 22.17 3.76
C LEU A 88 -10.63 22.21 2.86
N ARG A 89 -11.46 21.15 2.82
CA ARG A 89 -12.69 21.15 2.04
C ARG A 89 -13.63 22.24 2.59
N PRO A 90 -14.26 23.05 1.73
CA PRO A 90 -15.30 23.97 2.15
C PRO A 90 -16.38 23.20 2.94
N LEU A 91 -16.66 23.63 4.16
CA LEU A 91 -17.79 23.11 4.92
C LEU A 91 -19.05 23.53 4.14
N ASP A 92 -19.84 22.54 3.72
CA ASP A 92 -21.14 22.79 3.12
C ASP A 92 -21.98 23.52 4.17
N GLY A 93 -22.22 24.80 3.92
CA GLY A 93 -22.61 25.82 4.90
C GLY A 93 -23.55 25.38 6.01
N ASP A 94 -22.99 25.27 7.21
CA ASP A 94 -23.68 25.62 8.44
C ASP A 94 -22.83 26.68 9.14
N ASP A 95 -23.30 27.92 9.11
CA ASP A 95 -22.88 28.93 10.07
C ASP A 95 -23.23 28.36 11.46
N LEU A 96 -22.21 27.88 12.20
CA LEU A 96 -22.37 27.27 13.52
C LEU A 96 -22.82 28.25 14.60
N GLY A 97 -23.23 29.46 14.20
CA GLY A 97 -23.69 30.53 15.05
C GLY A 97 -22.54 31.37 15.58
N PRO A 98 -22.86 32.58 16.08
CA PRO A 98 -21.86 33.51 16.60
C PRO A 98 -21.07 32.90 17.76
N VAL A 99 -19.74 32.96 17.67
CA VAL A 99 -18.84 32.55 18.75
C VAL A 99 -18.93 33.59 19.87
N GLU A 100 -19.57 33.21 20.98
CA GLU A 100 -19.55 33.98 22.23
C GLU A 100 -18.12 33.99 22.77
N VAL A 101 -17.37 35.06 22.48
CA VAL A 101 -16.09 35.33 23.11
C VAL A 101 -16.34 35.90 24.52
N GLY A 102 -16.36 35.02 25.51
CA GLY A 102 -16.42 35.42 26.92
C GLY A 102 -15.18 36.24 27.30
N GLY A 103 -15.39 37.48 27.72
CA GLY A 103 -14.36 38.42 28.18
C GLY A 103 -13.85 38.18 29.59
#